data_AF-A0ABD1DMS1-F1
#
_entry.id   AF-A0ABD1DMS1-F1
#
_cell.length_a   1.000
_cell.length_b   1.000
_cell.length_c   1.000
_cell.angle_alpha   90.00
_cell.angle_beta   90.00
_cell.angle_gamma   90.00
#
_symmetry.space_group_name_H-M   'P 1'
#
loop_
_entity.id
_entity.type
_entity.pdbx_description
1 polymer ?
#
loop_
_entity_poly.entity_id
_entity_poly.type
_entity_poly.pdbx_seq_one_letter_code
_entity_poly.pdbx_strand_id
1 'polypeptide(L)'
;MIWKYNILTIDRLVLCLSLRTLEGNEAQEFVNNNSPEHWKQNNWHERHLAFHQKFPEKFAPDESVSHPSTLPVYFGNVCLRFLPVLDITIHRYLEVPATMSKTLDVLLDHLGSLYKFHDRPITYLYNTLHYYEKRLRERPHLKRRLVGTVIGSLKDVRPENWALTKQYHEYMLKKDETVNWIPELNYYITLVRRMQDTIDGNNVFQGTDWRFNEFPNPPAHALYVSCVELLGLPVGPQTVANSLIDVVVKGYPVIPEFRVHNWINTIGLLMAALPESYWSVIYDRLKDIISSVQMTDWTHRQSPFEMFNFKIVKEAMLEKNYVVILAIAQSILHHSGIGQISTITDFIKEKFKPIIKTEYQLIYLCHVVGPFLNRLSTERPRAVSDITLILYELLEQVDKAQSSAPLKYMDPICDLLYHIKYMFVGDMMKSDLEAIIRRLRPALQMRLRFITRLNVDEIGVEQQATEGSIPASGQSQAEFKPQVGQTVGAGGVGGTTVQQTQQSQPQAVQ
;
A
#
# COMPACT_ATOMS: atom_id res chain seq x y z
N MET A 1 -7.19 -32.00 -38.45
CA MET A 1 -6.88 -30.68 -37.86
C MET A 1 -5.59 -30.75 -37.07
N ILE A 2 -5.51 -31.42 -35.92
CA ILE A 2 -4.23 -31.55 -35.19
C ILE A 2 -3.26 -32.47 -35.94
N TRP A 3 -3.77 -33.61 -36.40
CA TRP A 3 -2.92 -34.72 -36.85
C TRP A 3 -2.87 -34.96 -38.36
N LYS A 4 -3.92 -34.59 -39.10
CA LYS A 4 -3.90 -34.63 -40.58
C LYS A 4 -3.38 -33.34 -41.25
N TYR A 5 -3.31 -32.23 -40.49
CA TYR A 5 -3.09 -30.87 -41.03
C TYR A 5 -2.31 -29.91 -40.10
N ASN A 6 -1.87 -30.32 -38.90
CA ASN A 6 -1.13 -29.47 -37.94
C ASN A 6 -1.76 -28.08 -37.60
N ILE A 7 -3.09 -27.99 -37.55
CA ILE A 7 -3.92 -26.79 -37.37
C ILE A 7 -3.97 -26.28 -35.91
N LEU A 8 -3.62 -27.10 -34.91
CA LEU A 8 -3.75 -26.81 -33.46
C LEU A 8 -2.57 -27.37 -32.66
N THR A 9 -2.12 -26.64 -31.64
CA THR A 9 -1.02 -26.99 -30.72
C THR A 9 -1.54 -27.62 -29.42
N ILE A 10 -0.72 -28.46 -28.76
CA ILE A 10 -1.19 -29.32 -27.65
C ILE A 10 -1.58 -28.57 -26.38
N ASP A 11 -1.05 -27.37 -26.14
CA ASP A 11 -1.46 -26.44 -25.07
C ASP A 11 -2.90 -25.92 -25.25
N ARG A 12 -3.29 -25.61 -26.49
CA ARG A 12 -4.68 -25.27 -26.86
C ARG A 12 -5.60 -26.48 -26.81
N LEU A 13 -5.05 -27.68 -26.90
CA LEU A 13 -5.76 -28.93 -26.67
C LEU A 13 -5.87 -29.25 -25.17
N VAL A 14 -4.85 -28.96 -24.35
CA VAL A 14 -4.85 -29.13 -22.88
C VAL A 14 -5.91 -28.23 -22.23
N LEU A 15 -6.13 -27.04 -22.75
CA LEU A 15 -7.27 -26.17 -22.39
C LEU A 15 -8.64 -26.86 -22.65
N CYS A 16 -8.78 -27.55 -23.78
CA CYS A 16 -9.97 -28.32 -24.14
C CYS A 16 -10.04 -29.73 -23.49
N LEU A 17 -8.90 -30.27 -23.01
CA LEU A 17 -8.72 -31.56 -22.32
C LEU A 17 -8.59 -31.44 -20.80
N SER A 18 -8.81 -30.25 -20.21
CA SER A 18 -9.44 -30.16 -18.87
C SER A 18 -10.69 -31.07 -18.74
N LEU A 19 -11.19 -31.59 -19.89
CA LEU A 19 -12.33 -32.48 -20.10
C LEU A 19 -11.99 -33.90 -20.63
N ARG A 20 -10.72 -34.32 -20.82
CA ARG A 20 -10.37 -35.76 -20.71
C ARG A 20 -9.64 -35.88 -19.40
N THR A 21 -10.26 -36.57 -18.45
CA THR A 21 -9.70 -36.94 -17.17
C THR A 21 -8.19 -37.15 -17.27
N LEU A 22 -7.39 -36.23 -16.72
CA LEU A 22 -6.38 -36.69 -15.77
C LEU A 22 -7.18 -37.65 -14.88
N GLU A 23 -7.07 -38.95 -15.13
CA GLU A 23 -7.58 -39.89 -14.14
C GLU A 23 -6.88 -39.47 -12.87
N GLY A 24 -7.62 -39.17 -11.79
CA GLY A 24 -7.01 -38.74 -10.53
C GLY A 24 -5.83 -39.65 -10.14
N ASN A 25 -5.87 -40.91 -10.59
CA ASN A 25 -4.80 -41.90 -10.61
C ASN A 25 -3.43 -41.40 -11.10
N GLU A 26 -3.30 -40.75 -12.26
CA GLU A 26 -2.01 -40.34 -12.82
C GLU A 26 -1.35 -39.24 -11.97
N ALA A 27 -2.10 -38.19 -11.64
CA ALA A 27 -1.64 -37.11 -10.76
C ALA A 27 -1.30 -37.64 -9.37
N GLN A 28 -2.16 -38.47 -8.79
CA GLN A 28 -1.94 -39.05 -7.47
C GLN A 28 -0.72 -39.97 -7.44
N GLU A 29 -0.51 -40.77 -8.49
CA GLU A 29 0.66 -41.64 -8.60
C GLU A 29 1.96 -40.84 -8.75
N PHE A 30 1.96 -39.80 -9.59
CA PHE A 30 3.11 -38.90 -9.70
C PHE A 30 3.43 -38.28 -8.35
N VAL A 31 2.42 -37.78 -7.63
CA VAL A 31 2.57 -37.11 -6.34
C VAL A 31 3.08 -38.04 -5.24
N ASN A 32 2.56 -39.26 -5.18
CA ASN A 32 2.92 -40.24 -4.16
C ASN A 32 4.34 -40.77 -4.34
N ASN A 33 4.78 -40.97 -5.57
CA ASN A 33 6.06 -41.62 -5.87
C ASN A 33 7.23 -40.64 -6.02
N ASN A 34 6.97 -39.34 -6.15
CA ASN A 34 7.99 -38.32 -6.39
C ASN A 34 8.04 -37.24 -5.28
N SER A 35 9.20 -36.58 -5.20
CA SER A 35 9.42 -35.42 -4.33
C SER A 35 9.79 -34.21 -5.21
N PRO A 36 9.41 -32.98 -4.80
CA PRO A 36 9.79 -31.76 -5.52
C PRO A 36 11.24 -31.32 -5.25
N GLU A 37 11.90 -31.88 -4.21
CA GLU A 37 13.25 -31.49 -3.81
C GLU A 37 14.32 -32.13 -4.71
N HIS A 38 14.33 -31.74 -5.99
CA HIS A 38 15.19 -32.34 -7.00
C HIS A 38 16.68 -32.28 -6.65
N TRP A 39 17.11 -31.24 -5.91
CA TRP A 39 18.50 -31.07 -5.46
C TRP A 39 18.94 -32.06 -4.37
N LYS A 40 18.01 -32.80 -3.76
CA LYS A 40 18.28 -33.87 -2.79
C LYS A 40 18.16 -35.27 -3.40
N GLN A 41 17.82 -35.38 -4.69
CA GLN A 41 17.52 -36.65 -5.35
C GLN A 41 18.65 -37.09 -6.27
N ASN A 42 19.01 -38.37 -6.17
CA ASN A 42 20.04 -38.98 -7.02
C ASN A 42 19.45 -39.90 -8.10
N ASN A 43 18.13 -40.18 -8.05
CA ASN A 43 17.44 -41.14 -8.91
C ASN A 43 16.23 -40.54 -9.64
N TRP A 44 16.21 -39.22 -9.86
CA TRP A 44 15.10 -38.55 -10.55
C TRP A 44 14.85 -39.14 -11.94
N HIS A 45 15.91 -39.38 -12.73
CA HIS A 45 15.77 -39.88 -14.10
C HIS A 45 15.10 -41.26 -14.15
N GLU A 46 15.47 -42.17 -13.25
CA GLU A 46 14.87 -43.50 -13.13
C GLU A 46 13.37 -43.41 -12.81
N ARG A 47 13.00 -42.57 -11.84
CA ARG A 47 11.60 -42.35 -11.45
C ARG A 47 10.77 -41.70 -12.55
N HIS A 48 11.36 -40.71 -13.24
CA HIS A 48 10.74 -40.02 -14.36
C HIS A 48 10.50 -40.97 -15.55
N LEU A 49 11.47 -41.84 -15.85
CA LEU A 49 11.33 -42.86 -16.89
C LEU A 49 10.26 -43.89 -16.52
N ALA A 50 10.22 -44.37 -15.27
CA ALA A 50 9.18 -45.28 -14.80
C ALA A 50 7.77 -44.67 -14.91
N PHE A 51 7.63 -43.37 -14.63
CA PHE A 51 6.37 -42.66 -14.83
C PHE A 51 5.94 -42.63 -16.31
N HIS A 52 6.83 -42.26 -17.23
CA HIS A 52 6.54 -42.23 -18.68
C HIS A 52 6.32 -43.63 -19.28
N GLN A 53 6.96 -44.67 -18.74
CA GLN A 53 6.68 -46.06 -19.14
C GLN A 53 5.25 -46.47 -18.78
N LYS A 54 4.74 -46.00 -17.63
CA LYS A 54 3.38 -46.29 -17.18
C LYS A 54 2.33 -45.38 -17.84
N PHE A 55 2.68 -44.12 -18.08
CA PHE A 55 1.82 -43.12 -18.71
C PHE A 55 2.54 -42.46 -19.92
N PRO A 56 2.59 -43.14 -21.08
CA PRO A 56 3.31 -42.63 -22.24
C PRO A 56 2.66 -41.39 -22.86
N GLU A 57 3.45 -40.33 -23.08
CA GLU A 57 3.01 -39.10 -23.72
C GLU A 57 3.29 -39.11 -25.24
N LYS A 58 2.23 -39.02 -26.05
CA LYS A 58 2.34 -38.96 -27.52
C LYS A 58 2.33 -37.51 -28.01
N PHE A 59 3.42 -37.07 -28.64
CA PHE A 59 3.61 -35.70 -29.15
C PHE A 59 3.45 -35.55 -30.66
N ALA A 60 3.38 -36.66 -31.40
CA ALA A 60 3.25 -36.69 -32.86
C ALA A 60 2.05 -37.56 -33.27
N PRO A 61 1.43 -37.28 -34.44
CA PRO A 61 0.41 -38.15 -34.98
C PRO A 61 1.04 -39.45 -35.46
N ASP A 62 0.39 -40.59 -35.23
CA ASP A 62 0.92 -41.93 -35.49
C ASP A 62 1.21 -42.24 -37.01
N GLU A 63 1.21 -41.26 -37.94
CA GLU A 63 1.28 -41.48 -39.40
C GLU A 63 2.46 -40.82 -40.16
N SER A 64 3.47 -40.23 -39.50
CA SER A 64 4.67 -39.76 -40.23
C SER A 64 5.80 -40.80 -40.21
N VAL A 65 5.93 -41.52 -41.33
CA VAL A 65 7.01 -42.45 -41.67
C VAL A 65 8.31 -41.69 -41.93
N SER A 66 8.91 -41.16 -40.87
CA SER A 66 10.32 -40.74 -40.80
C SER A 66 10.59 -40.38 -39.35
N HIS A 67 11.48 -41.12 -38.69
CA HIS A 67 11.84 -41.00 -37.28
C HIS A 67 11.58 -39.61 -36.68
N PRO A 68 10.51 -39.40 -35.91
CA PRO A 68 10.47 -38.24 -35.05
C PRO A 68 11.44 -38.58 -33.92
N SER A 69 12.67 -38.10 -34.03
CA SER A 69 13.59 -38.03 -32.91
C SER A 69 12.92 -37.15 -31.85
N THR A 70 12.15 -37.77 -30.96
CA THR A 70 11.52 -37.08 -29.84
C THR A 70 12.62 -36.40 -29.06
N LEU A 71 12.52 -35.08 -28.92
CA LEU A 71 13.50 -34.31 -28.17
C LEU A 71 13.63 -34.90 -26.75
N PRO A 72 14.84 -34.91 -26.16
CA PRO A 72 15.03 -35.45 -24.83
C PRO A 72 14.12 -34.76 -23.79
N VAL A 73 13.33 -35.56 -23.05
CA VAL A 73 12.48 -35.09 -21.95
C VAL A 73 13.10 -35.54 -20.63
N TYR A 74 13.76 -34.62 -19.92
CA TYR A 74 14.50 -34.92 -18.68
C TYR A 74 13.68 -34.71 -17.40
N PHE A 75 12.72 -33.79 -17.41
CA PHE A 75 12.01 -33.33 -16.21
C PHE A 75 10.50 -33.18 -16.42
N GLY A 76 10.08 -32.75 -17.60
CA GLY A 76 8.66 -32.46 -17.88
C GLY A 76 7.78 -33.71 -17.97
N ASN A 77 6.54 -33.56 -17.53
CA ASN A 77 5.43 -34.45 -17.84
C ASN A 77 4.13 -33.62 -17.89
N VAL A 78 3.01 -34.24 -18.26
CA VAL A 78 1.71 -33.56 -18.38
C VAL A 78 1.25 -32.95 -17.06
N CYS A 79 1.49 -33.63 -15.92
CA CYS A 79 1.13 -33.14 -14.58
C CYS A 79 1.83 -31.82 -14.25
N LEU A 80 3.15 -31.75 -14.45
CA LEU A 80 3.94 -30.54 -14.21
C LEU A 80 3.64 -29.43 -15.22
N ARG A 81 3.41 -29.79 -16.49
CA ARG A 81 3.02 -28.82 -17.53
C ARG A 81 1.62 -28.24 -17.30
N PHE A 82 0.76 -28.97 -16.58
CA PHE A 82 -0.59 -28.52 -16.25
C PHE A 82 -0.63 -27.55 -15.06
N LEU A 83 0.35 -27.54 -14.14
CA LEU A 83 0.34 -26.67 -12.96
C LEU A 83 0.11 -25.18 -13.28
N PRO A 84 0.82 -24.55 -14.24
CA PRO A 84 0.55 -23.16 -14.61
C PRO A 84 -0.87 -22.95 -15.18
N VAL A 85 -1.43 -23.97 -15.85
CA VAL A 85 -2.80 -23.93 -16.38
C VAL A 85 -3.82 -24.09 -15.24
N LEU A 86 -3.52 -24.90 -14.23
CA LEU A 86 -4.33 -25.08 -13.03
C LEU A 86 -4.50 -23.75 -12.28
N ASP A 87 -3.42 -22.98 -12.12
CA ASP A 87 -3.46 -21.65 -11.51
C ASP A 87 -4.45 -20.72 -12.23
N ILE A 88 -4.32 -20.62 -13.55
CA ILE A 88 -5.19 -19.81 -14.40
C ILE A 88 -6.63 -20.32 -14.32
N THR A 89 -6.81 -21.64 -14.33
CA THR A 89 -8.13 -22.28 -14.25
C THR A 89 -8.83 -21.90 -12.95
N ILE A 90 -8.15 -21.99 -11.81
CA ILE A 90 -8.67 -21.56 -10.52
C ILE A 90 -9.05 -20.07 -10.57
N HIS A 91 -8.19 -19.21 -11.12
CA HIS A 91 -8.49 -17.78 -11.27
C HIS A 91 -9.77 -17.54 -12.09
N ARG A 92 -9.96 -18.26 -13.21
CA ARG A 92 -11.21 -18.18 -13.98
C ARG A 92 -12.42 -18.60 -13.13
N TYR A 93 -12.32 -19.65 -12.33
CA TYR A 93 -13.40 -20.05 -11.42
C TYR A 93 -13.70 -19.01 -10.33
N LEU A 94 -12.70 -18.23 -9.88
CA LEU A 94 -12.90 -17.15 -8.91
C LEU A 94 -13.65 -15.95 -9.51
N GLU A 95 -13.53 -15.72 -10.81
CA GLU A 95 -14.22 -14.64 -11.52
C GLU A 95 -15.68 -14.99 -11.88
N VAL A 96 -15.97 -16.28 -12.06
CA VAL A 96 -17.29 -16.81 -12.44
C VAL A 96 -18.25 -16.83 -11.22
N PRO A 97 -19.58 -16.77 -11.41
CA PRO A 97 -20.54 -16.80 -10.31
C PRO A 97 -20.38 -18.00 -9.36
N ALA A 98 -20.78 -17.81 -8.10
CA ALA A 98 -20.59 -18.78 -7.01
C ALA A 98 -21.23 -20.16 -7.25
N THR A 99 -22.14 -20.27 -8.22
CA THR A 99 -22.75 -21.54 -8.64
C THR A 99 -21.73 -22.58 -9.12
N MET A 100 -20.55 -22.14 -9.57
CA MET A 100 -19.45 -23.03 -9.99
C MET A 100 -18.46 -23.39 -8.87
N SER A 101 -18.72 -22.98 -7.62
CA SER A 101 -17.83 -23.27 -6.48
C SER A 101 -17.66 -24.77 -6.25
N LYS A 102 -18.74 -25.55 -6.41
CA LYS A 102 -18.68 -27.02 -6.25
C LYS A 102 -17.74 -27.69 -7.25
N THR A 103 -17.67 -27.18 -8.49
CA THR A 103 -16.75 -27.69 -9.50
C THR A 103 -15.30 -27.38 -9.14
N LEU A 104 -15.05 -26.19 -8.59
CA LEU A 104 -13.73 -25.82 -8.09
C LEU A 104 -13.32 -26.71 -6.90
N ASP A 105 -14.24 -27.04 -5.99
CA ASP A 105 -13.97 -27.95 -4.88
C ASP A 105 -13.56 -29.34 -5.39
N VAL A 106 -14.32 -29.91 -6.34
CA VAL A 106 -13.99 -31.19 -6.98
C VAL A 106 -12.62 -31.13 -7.68
N LEU A 107 -12.31 -30.04 -8.37
CA LEU A 107 -11.02 -29.85 -9.03
C LEU A 107 -9.87 -29.80 -8.01
N LEU A 108 -10.05 -29.10 -6.88
CA LEU A 108 -9.06 -29.05 -5.81
C LEU A 108 -8.90 -30.40 -5.09
N ASP A 109 -9.95 -31.21 -5.00
CA ASP A 109 -9.90 -32.56 -4.42
C ASP A 109 -9.02 -33.50 -5.25
N HIS A 110 -9.17 -33.46 -6.58
CA HIS A 110 -8.50 -34.39 -7.48
C HIS A 110 -7.09 -33.93 -7.87
N LEU A 111 -6.89 -32.63 -8.05
CA LEU A 111 -5.66 -32.07 -8.62
C LEU A 111 -4.90 -31.18 -7.65
N GLY A 112 -5.46 -30.85 -6.49
CA GLY A 112 -4.83 -29.97 -5.52
C GLY A 112 -3.51 -30.51 -4.95
N SER A 113 -3.33 -31.82 -4.91
CA SER A 113 -2.08 -32.44 -4.46
C SER A 113 -0.89 -32.16 -5.40
N LEU A 114 -1.14 -31.77 -6.66
CA LEU A 114 -0.11 -31.35 -7.61
C LEU A 114 0.66 -30.11 -7.13
N TYR A 115 0.05 -29.26 -6.29
CA TYR A 115 0.73 -28.08 -5.73
C TYR A 115 1.99 -28.43 -4.92
N LYS A 116 2.18 -29.70 -4.55
CA LYS A 116 3.44 -30.23 -4.00
C LYS A 116 4.65 -29.88 -4.90
N PHE A 117 4.46 -29.80 -6.22
CA PHE A 117 5.51 -29.51 -7.20
C PHE A 117 5.45 -28.09 -7.77
N HIS A 118 4.56 -27.25 -7.24
CA HIS A 118 4.52 -25.84 -7.62
C HIS A 118 5.80 -25.15 -7.14
N ASP A 119 6.40 -24.32 -7.99
CA ASP A 119 7.68 -23.65 -7.72
C ASP A 119 7.54 -22.50 -6.70
N ARG A 120 6.43 -21.76 -6.76
CA ARG A 120 6.11 -20.61 -5.90
C ARG A 120 4.71 -20.64 -5.26
N PRO A 121 4.39 -21.65 -4.44
CA PRO A 121 3.05 -21.87 -3.92
C PRO A 121 2.56 -20.75 -2.99
N ILE A 122 3.43 -20.17 -2.15
CA ILE A 122 3.05 -19.06 -1.27
C ILE A 122 2.85 -17.78 -2.07
N THR A 123 3.72 -17.50 -3.04
CA THR A 123 3.60 -16.36 -3.95
C THR A 123 2.31 -16.44 -4.77
N TYR A 124 1.96 -17.64 -5.27
CA TYR A 124 0.69 -17.89 -5.96
C TYR A 124 -0.51 -17.60 -5.06
N LEU A 125 -0.53 -18.13 -3.83
CA LEU A 125 -1.61 -17.87 -2.87
C LEU A 125 -1.71 -16.38 -2.54
N TYR A 126 -0.59 -15.73 -2.25
CA TYR A 126 -0.55 -14.31 -1.93
C TYR A 126 -1.15 -13.48 -3.07
N ASN A 127 -0.67 -13.67 -4.30
CA ASN A 127 -1.18 -12.95 -5.46
C ASN A 127 -2.67 -13.21 -5.70
N THR A 128 -3.10 -14.47 -5.57
CA THR A 128 -4.50 -14.86 -5.77
C THR A 128 -5.41 -14.22 -4.72
N LEU A 129 -5.07 -14.35 -3.44
CA LEU A 129 -5.87 -13.79 -2.35
C LEU A 129 -5.87 -12.26 -2.35
N HIS A 130 -4.73 -11.65 -2.67
CA HIS A 130 -4.58 -10.20 -2.75
C HIS A 130 -5.37 -9.63 -3.93
N TYR A 131 -5.23 -10.21 -5.13
CA TYR A 131 -5.90 -9.73 -6.34
C TYR A 131 -7.42 -9.94 -6.27
N TYR A 132 -7.86 -11.11 -5.84
CA TYR A 132 -9.28 -11.47 -5.74
C TYR A 132 -9.91 -11.13 -4.38
N GLU A 133 -9.32 -10.26 -3.57
CA GLU A 133 -9.81 -9.91 -2.23
C GLU A 133 -11.31 -9.58 -2.22
N LYS A 134 -11.75 -8.69 -3.12
CA LYS A 134 -13.17 -8.30 -3.24
C LYS A 134 -14.10 -9.48 -3.58
N ARG A 135 -13.62 -10.46 -4.35
CA ARG A 135 -14.41 -11.65 -4.76
C ARG A 135 -14.40 -12.74 -3.68
N LEU A 136 -13.37 -12.77 -2.84
CA LEU A 136 -13.15 -13.79 -1.82
C LEU A 136 -13.56 -13.35 -0.41
N ARG A 137 -13.77 -12.05 -0.17
CA ARG A 137 -14.12 -11.47 1.13
C ARG A 137 -15.27 -12.21 1.81
N GLU A 138 -16.38 -12.37 1.08
CA GLU A 138 -17.60 -13.03 1.55
C GLU A 138 -17.61 -14.54 1.30
N ARG A 139 -16.45 -15.14 0.99
CA ARG A 139 -16.30 -16.58 0.70
C ARG A 139 -15.22 -17.22 1.59
N PRO A 140 -15.37 -17.18 2.93
CA PRO A 140 -14.35 -17.68 3.86
C PRO A 140 -14.03 -19.16 3.66
N HIS A 141 -15.01 -20.00 3.32
CA HIS A 141 -14.79 -21.43 3.02
C HIS A 141 -13.87 -21.63 1.84
N LEU A 142 -14.04 -20.85 0.77
CA LEU A 142 -13.21 -20.96 -0.42
C LEU A 142 -11.79 -20.49 -0.15
N LYS A 143 -11.60 -19.40 0.62
CA LYS A 143 -10.27 -18.96 1.07
C LYS A 143 -9.58 -20.06 1.88
N ARG A 144 -10.30 -20.62 2.85
CA ARG A 144 -9.84 -21.72 3.68
C ARG A 144 -9.46 -22.94 2.82
N ARG A 145 -10.29 -23.29 1.84
CA ARG A 145 -10.04 -24.41 0.92
C ARG A 145 -8.78 -24.19 0.10
N LEU A 146 -8.63 -23.04 -0.57
CA LEU A 146 -7.46 -22.73 -1.38
C LEU A 146 -6.17 -22.77 -0.56
N VAL A 147 -6.14 -22.08 0.59
CA VAL A 147 -4.98 -22.06 1.48
C VAL A 147 -4.66 -23.48 1.98
N GLY A 148 -5.70 -24.23 2.40
CA GLY A 148 -5.56 -25.59 2.90
C GLY A 148 -5.04 -26.57 1.86
N THR A 149 -5.54 -26.50 0.63
CA THR A 149 -5.12 -27.38 -0.47
C THR A 149 -3.67 -27.11 -0.86
N VAL A 150 -3.32 -25.85 -1.12
CA VAL A 150 -1.97 -25.50 -1.59
C VAL A 150 -0.92 -25.75 -0.50
N ILE A 151 -1.12 -25.22 0.72
CA ILE A 151 -0.15 -25.42 1.81
C ILE A 151 -0.14 -26.88 2.28
N GLY A 152 -1.31 -27.53 2.33
CA GLY A 152 -1.44 -28.92 2.75
C GLY A 152 -0.77 -29.90 1.82
N SER A 153 -0.66 -29.60 0.51
CA SER A 153 0.07 -30.42 -0.46
C SER A 153 1.57 -30.56 -0.14
N LEU A 154 2.13 -29.63 0.65
CA LEU A 154 3.56 -29.55 0.99
C LEU A 154 3.87 -30.11 2.38
N LYS A 155 2.88 -30.63 3.11
CA LYS A 155 3.02 -31.11 4.51
C LYS A 155 4.09 -32.19 4.69
N ASP A 156 4.29 -33.06 3.68
CA ASP A 156 5.24 -34.18 3.74
C ASP A 156 6.63 -33.78 3.20
N VAL A 157 6.76 -32.56 2.66
CA VAL A 157 7.99 -32.02 2.07
C VAL A 157 8.62 -30.97 2.97
N ARG A 158 7.78 -30.15 3.61
CA ARG A 158 8.22 -29.01 4.42
C ARG A 158 8.07 -29.30 5.91
N PRO A 159 8.96 -28.76 6.76
CA PRO A 159 8.85 -28.93 8.21
C PRO A 159 7.52 -28.42 8.79
N GLU A 160 7.17 -28.88 9.98
CA GLU A 160 6.05 -28.30 10.71
C GLU A 160 6.26 -26.80 10.96
N ASN A 161 5.17 -26.02 10.94
CA ASN A 161 5.18 -24.56 11.11
C ASN A 161 5.95 -23.78 10.02
N TRP A 162 6.28 -24.40 8.88
CA TRP A 162 6.96 -23.71 7.78
C TRP A 162 6.15 -22.55 7.18
N ALA A 163 4.81 -22.57 7.29
CA ALA A 163 3.93 -21.53 6.74
C ALA A 163 2.91 -21.01 7.77
N LEU A 164 1.95 -21.84 8.17
CA LEU A 164 0.82 -21.42 9.02
C LEU A 164 1.16 -21.46 10.51
N THR A 165 0.63 -20.51 11.29
CA THR A 165 0.72 -20.59 12.76
C THR A 165 -0.12 -21.74 13.34
N LYS A 166 0.22 -22.16 14.56
CA LYS A 166 -0.51 -23.23 15.28
C LYS A 166 -2.00 -22.93 15.43
N GLN A 167 -2.35 -21.71 15.85
CA GLN A 167 -3.75 -21.29 16.03
C GLN A 167 -4.53 -21.33 14.71
N TYR A 168 -3.91 -20.90 13.61
CA TYR A 168 -4.54 -21.00 12.29
C TYR A 168 -4.68 -22.47 11.85
N HIS A 169 -3.68 -23.32 12.13
CA HIS A 169 -3.77 -24.76 11.85
C HIS A 169 -4.91 -25.43 12.62
N GLU A 170 -5.11 -25.09 13.89
CA GLU A 170 -6.25 -25.56 14.69
C GLU A 170 -7.59 -25.14 14.07
N TYR A 171 -7.68 -23.89 13.58
CA TYR A 171 -8.83 -23.44 12.80
C TYR A 171 -9.04 -24.29 11.55
N MET A 172 -7.96 -24.61 10.81
CA MET A 172 -8.00 -25.43 9.61
C MET A 172 -8.47 -26.87 9.83
N LEU A 173 -8.32 -27.42 11.04
CA LEU A 173 -8.74 -28.78 11.38
C LEU A 173 -10.23 -28.90 11.80
N LYS A 174 -10.90 -27.79 12.10
CA LYS A 174 -12.31 -27.83 12.54
C LYS A 174 -13.23 -28.28 11.40
N LYS A 175 -13.95 -29.39 11.60
CA LYS A 175 -14.81 -30.00 10.55
C LYS A 175 -16.05 -29.18 10.18
N ASP A 176 -16.47 -28.23 11.02
CA ASP A 176 -17.65 -27.43 10.74
C ASP A 176 -17.39 -26.42 9.62
N GLU A 177 -18.25 -26.47 8.60
CA GLU A 177 -18.36 -25.47 7.54
C GLU A 177 -19.01 -24.18 8.04
N THR A 178 -19.31 -24.05 9.33
CA THR A 178 -19.92 -22.84 9.92
C THR A 178 -18.95 -22.06 10.81
N VAL A 179 -17.67 -22.46 10.86
CA VAL A 179 -16.68 -21.88 11.79
C VAL A 179 -16.33 -20.44 11.40
N ASN A 180 -17.08 -19.51 11.99
CA ASN A 180 -16.74 -18.10 12.08
C ASN A 180 -15.71 -17.90 13.20
N TRP A 181 -14.48 -18.34 12.96
CA TRP A 181 -13.40 -18.07 13.91
C TRP A 181 -13.04 -16.59 13.87
N ILE A 182 -13.24 -15.90 14.98
CA ILE A 182 -12.80 -14.52 15.17
C ILE A 182 -11.51 -14.58 15.99
N PRO A 183 -10.34 -14.31 15.39
CA PRO A 183 -9.08 -14.37 16.13
C PRO A 183 -9.02 -13.27 17.18
N GLU A 184 -8.54 -13.62 18.38
CA GLU A 184 -8.30 -12.65 19.45
C GLU A 184 -6.98 -11.89 19.24
N LEU A 185 -6.75 -10.82 20.00
CA LEU A 185 -5.52 -10.02 19.90
C LEU A 185 -4.24 -10.86 20.06
N ASN A 186 -4.27 -11.90 20.89
CA ASN A 186 -3.14 -12.79 21.12
C ASN A 186 -2.69 -13.55 19.84
N TYR A 187 -3.62 -13.86 18.95
CA TYR A 187 -3.31 -14.43 17.63
C TYR A 187 -2.42 -13.48 16.83
N TYR A 188 -2.85 -12.22 16.71
CA TYR A 188 -2.12 -11.19 15.96
C TYR A 188 -0.77 -10.86 16.62
N ILE A 189 -0.70 -10.84 17.95
CA ILE A 189 0.57 -10.69 18.70
C ILE A 189 1.55 -11.81 18.32
N THR A 190 1.07 -13.06 18.29
CA THR A 190 1.90 -14.22 17.95
C THR A 190 2.39 -14.17 16.50
N LEU A 191 1.52 -13.76 15.58
CA LEU A 191 1.85 -13.61 14.17
C LEU A 191 2.90 -12.52 13.93
N VAL A 192 2.69 -11.33 14.51
CA VAL A 192 3.64 -10.21 14.42
C VAL A 192 4.97 -10.58 15.08
N ARG A 193 4.93 -11.25 16.24
CA ARG A 193 6.14 -11.75 16.92
C ARG A 193 6.95 -12.68 16.03
N ARG A 194 6.30 -13.64 15.36
CA ARG A 194 6.97 -14.59 14.46
C ARG A 194 7.77 -13.86 13.37
N MET A 195 7.17 -12.84 12.76
CA MET A 195 7.84 -12.03 11.74
C MET A 195 8.97 -11.17 12.34
N GLN A 196 8.71 -10.51 13.47
CA GLN A 196 9.71 -9.68 14.15
C GLN A 196 10.94 -10.50 14.58
N ASP A 197 10.72 -11.66 15.19
CA ASP A 197 11.80 -12.56 15.62
C ASP A 197 12.62 -13.03 14.41
N THR A 198 11.98 -13.25 13.26
CA THR A 198 12.68 -13.60 12.01
C THR A 198 13.53 -12.45 11.49
N ILE A 199 13.06 -11.21 11.57
CA ILE A 199 13.81 -10.00 11.19
C ILE A 199 15.00 -9.78 12.14
N ASP A 200 14.84 -10.06 13.43
CA ASP A 200 15.90 -10.01 14.44
C ASP A 200 16.96 -11.13 14.26
N GLY A 201 16.79 -12.03 13.28
CA GLY A 201 17.72 -13.10 12.97
C GLY A 201 17.49 -14.40 13.74
N ASN A 202 16.38 -14.52 14.49
CA ASN A 202 16.04 -15.78 15.13
C ASN A 202 15.64 -16.82 14.08
N ASN A 203 16.12 -18.05 14.25
CA ASN A 203 15.86 -19.13 13.30
C ASN A 203 14.47 -19.76 13.53
N VAL A 204 13.44 -19.04 13.11
CA VAL A 204 12.03 -19.45 13.19
C VAL A 204 11.72 -20.57 12.18
N PHE A 205 12.26 -20.47 10.96
CA PHE A 205 12.01 -21.41 9.85
C PHE A 205 13.20 -22.37 9.64
N GLN A 206 13.40 -23.27 10.61
CA GLN A 206 14.54 -24.18 10.63
C GLN A 206 14.57 -25.13 9.43
N GLY A 207 15.77 -25.51 8.98
CA GLY A 207 15.97 -26.53 7.94
C GLY A 207 15.65 -26.10 6.51
N THR A 208 15.44 -24.81 6.27
CA THR A 208 15.13 -24.27 4.93
C THR A 208 16.39 -23.81 4.20
N ASP A 209 16.69 -24.40 3.04
CA ASP A 209 17.78 -23.96 2.15
C ASP A 209 17.26 -22.92 1.14
N TRP A 210 17.46 -21.64 1.44
CA TRP A 210 16.90 -20.53 0.66
C TRP A 210 17.34 -20.48 -0.82
N ARG A 211 18.38 -21.21 -1.23
CA ARG A 211 18.82 -21.29 -2.63
C ARG A 211 17.80 -21.98 -3.54
N PHE A 212 16.97 -22.86 -2.97
CA PHE A 212 15.99 -23.68 -3.69
C PHE A 212 14.55 -23.39 -3.27
N ASN A 213 14.30 -22.18 -2.75
CA ASN A 213 12.98 -21.75 -2.32
C ASN A 213 12.52 -20.52 -3.10
N GLU A 214 11.21 -20.26 -3.09
CA GLU A 214 10.61 -19.13 -3.80
C GLU A 214 11.04 -17.76 -3.23
N PHE A 215 11.49 -17.73 -1.98
CA PHE A 215 11.95 -16.52 -1.30
C PHE A 215 13.46 -16.55 -1.06
N PRO A 216 14.14 -15.40 -1.20
CA PRO A 216 15.59 -15.32 -1.08
C PRO A 216 16.10 -15.41 0.37
N ASN A 217 15.26 -15.17 1.36
CA ASN A 217 15.66 -15.11 2.77
C ASN A 217 14.46 -15.33 3.73
N PRO A 218 14.73 -15.62 5.02
CA PRO A 218 13.68 -15.84 6.02
C PRO A 218 12.71 -14.68 6.20
N PRO A 219 13.12 -13.39 6.28
CA PRO A 219 12.17 -12.29 6.43
C PRO A 219 11.18 -12.15 5.27
N ALA A 220 11.64 -12.35 4.02
CA ALA A 220 10.76 -12.34 2.85
C ALA A 220 9.72 -13.46 2.95
N HIS A 221 10.15 -14.68 3.31
CA HIS A 221 9.24 -15.80 3.54
C HIS A 221 8.23 -15.51 4.64
N ALA A 222 8.70 -15.03 5.80
CA ALA A 222 7.88 -14.69 6.96
C ALA A 222 6.78 -13.67 6.64
N LEU A 223 7.12 -12.65 5.85
CA LEU A 223 6.18 -11.63 5.38
C LEU A 223 5.05 -12.28 4.57
N TYR A 224 5.39 -13.00 3.50
CA TYR A 224 4.38 -13.51 2.58
C TYR A 224 3.51 -14.62 3.17
N VAL A 225 4.07 -15.53 3.99
CA VAL A 225 3.25 -16.53 4.68
C VAL A 225 2.30 -15.88 5.68
N SER A 226 2.73 -14.80 6.36
CA SER A 226 1.87 -14.06 7.28
C SER A 226 0.78 -13.29 6.54
N CYS A 227 1.07 -12.68 5.39
CA CYS A 227 0.07 -12.06 4.53
C CYS A 227 -0.95 -13.06 3.99
N VAL A 228 -0.51 -14.24 3.52
CA VAL A 228 -1.41 -15.32 3.09
C VAL A 228 -2.33 -15.76 4.23
N GLU A 229 -1.79 -15.92 5.43
CA GLU A 229 -2.56 -16.30 6.62
C GLU A 229 -3.60 -15.23 6.98
N LEU A 230 -3.21 -13.95 6.98
CA LEU A 230 -4.11 -12.80 7.25
C LEU A 230 -5.23 -12.70 6.20
N LEU A 231 -4.91 -12.86 4.92
CA LEU A 231 -5.89 -12.84 3.84
C LEU A 231 -6.84 -14.05 3.90
N GLY A 232 -6.34 -15.19 4.39
CA GLY A 232 -7.08 -16.43 4.57
C GLY A 232 -8.09 -16.42 5.72
N LEU A 233 -7.99 -15.48 6.66
CA LEU A 233 -8.88 -15.38 7.83
C LEU A 233 -10.36 -15.23 7.44
N PRO A 234 -11.31 -15.79 8.21
CA PRO A 234 -12.74 -15.67 7.93
C PRO A 234 -13.36 -14.36 8.45
N VAL A 235 -12.53 -13.33 8.70
CA VAL A 235 -12.96 -12.00 9.17
C VAL A 235 -12.69 -10.94 8.11
N GLY A 236 -13.41 -9.82 8.20
CA GLY A 236 -13.30 -8.72 7.24
C GLY A 236 -11.98 -7.94 7.34
N PRO A 237 -11.56 -7.25 6.26
CA PRO A 237 -10.32 -6.48 6.21
C PRO A 237 -10.15 -5.47 7.35
N GLN A 238 -11.22 -4.74 7.68
CA GLN A 238 -11.21 -3.74 8.75
C GLN A 238 -10.91 -4.36 10.12
N THR A 239 -11.48 -5.52 10.42
CA THR A 239 -11.22 -6.23 11.69
C THR A 239 -9.77 -6.67 11.79
N VAL A 240 -9.21 -7.22 10.70
CA VAL A 240 -7.80 -7.65 10.64
C VAL A 240 -6.87 -6.46 10.82
N ALA A 241 -7.06 -5.39 10.04
CA ALA A 241 -6.24 -4.20 10.09
C ALA A 241 -6.27 -3.52 11.47
N ASN A 242 -7.46 -3.34 12.06
CA ASN A 242 -7.58 -2.78 13.40
C ASN A 242 -6.90 -3.68 14.44
N SER A 243 -7.01 -5.00 14.32
CA SER A 243 -6.36 -5.93 15.24
C SER A 243 -4.83 -5.88 15.13
N LEU A 244 -4.27 -5.71 13.93
CA LEU A 244 -2.84 -5.50 13.73
C LEU A 244 -2.36 -4.19 14.36
N ILE A 245 -3.11 -3.09 14.20
CA ILE A 245 -2.79 -1.80 14.85
C ILE A 245 -2.88 -1.95 16.38
N ASP A 246 -3.89 -2.67 16.87
CA ASP A 246 -4.13 -2.90 18.29
C ASP A 246 -3.04 -3.76 18.96
N VAL A 247 -2.21 -4.49 18.20
CA VAL A 247 -1.04 -5.20 18.73
C VAL A 247 -0.12 -4.25 19.50
N VAL A 248 0.09 -3.03 18.99
CA VAL A 248 0.94 -2.03 19.68
C VAL A 248 0.09 -1.13 20.58
N VAL A 249 -1.12 -0.73 20.16
CA VAL A 249 -1.96 0.18 20.97
C VAL A 249 -2.42 -0.47 22.28
N LYS A 250 -2.91 -1.71 22.21
CA LYS A 250 -3.46 -2.46 23.36
C LYS A 250 -2.46 -3.49 23.90
N GLY A 251 -1.69 -4.12 23.01
CA GLY A 251 -0.67 -5.10 23.38
C GLY A 251 0.66 -4.50 23.85
N TYR A 252 0.76 -3.18 24.00
CA TYR A 252 1.95 -2.51 24.53
C TYR A 252 2.56 -3.19 25.77
N PRO A 253 1.79 -3.63 26.79
CA PRO A 253 2.36 -4.22 28.00
C PRO A 253 3.11 -5.55 27.78
N VAL A 254 2.85 -6.26 26.69
CA VAL A 254 3.51 -7.55 26.38
C VAL A 254 4.67 -7.42 25.40
N ILE A 255 4.92 -6.22 24.88
CA ILE A 255 6.02 -5.95 23.95
C ILE A 255 7.22 -5.44 24.77
N PRO A 256 8.41 -6.05 24.64
CA PRO A 256 9.60 -5.55 25.30
C PRO A 256 9.87 -4.09 24.92
N GLU A 257 10.09 -3.22 25.91
CA GLU A 257 10.10 -1.78 25.71
C GLU A 257 11.11 -1.29 24.67
N PHE A 258 12.26 -1.95 24.56
CA PHE A 258 13.33 -1.62 23.62
C PHE A 258 13.04 -2.08 22.18
N ARG A 259 12.00 -2.91 21.98
CA ARG A 259 11.62 -3.47 20.67
C ARG A 259 10.38 -2.83 20.06
N VAL A 260 9.72 -1.90 20.74
CA VAL A 260 8.43 -1.34 20.28
C VAL A 260 8.52 -0.77 18.86
N HIS A 261 9.61 -0.07 18.52
CA HIS A 261 9.81 0.44 17.15
C HIS A 261 9.95 -0.67 16.11
N ASN A 262 10.58 -1.80 16.45
CA ASN A 262 10.69 -2.94 15.54
C ASN A 262 9.31 -3.57 15.29
N TRP A 263 8.47 -3.68 16.33
CA TRP A 263 7.09 -4.16 16.19
C TRP A 263 6.25 -3.23 15.31
N ILE A 264 6.39 -1.91 15.50
CA ILE A 264 5.76 -0.90 14.63
C ILE A 264 6.23 -1.09 13.17
N ASN A 265 7.54 -1.27 12.96
CA ASN A 265 8.11 -1.54 11.64
C ASN A 265 7.54 -2.81 10.99
N THR A 266 7.42 -3.89 11.75
CA THR A 266 6.85 -5.16 11.29
C THR A 266 5.38 -5.01 10.89
N ILE A 267 4.58 -4.27 11.67
CA ILE A 267 3.19 -3.96 11.31
C ILE A 267 3.15 -3.10 10.04
N GLY A 268 4.04 -2.13 9.91
CA GLY A 268 4.18 -1.32 8.70
C GLY A 268 4.41 -2.16 7.44
N LEU A 269 5.35 -3.12 7.50
CA LEU A 269 5.62 -4.06 6.41
C LEU A 269 4.40 -4.93 6.08
N LEU A 270 3.75 -5.52 7.08
CA LEU A 270 2.57 -6.37 6.89
C LEU A 270 1.43 -5.58 6.25
N MET A 271 1.09 -4.42 6.81
CA MET A 271 0.00 -3.59 6.32
C MET A 271 0.27 -3.10 4.89
N ALA A 272 1.49 -2.63 4.59
CA ALA A 272 1.85 -2.17 3.24
C ALA A 272 1.75 -3.28 2.18
N ALA A 273 1.94 -4.55 2.58
CA ALA A 273 1.82 -5.73 1.72
C ALA A 273 0.40 -6.31 1.65
N LEU A 274 -0.59 -5.72 2.31
CA LEU A 274 -1.99 -6.14 2.19
C LEU A 274 -2.74 -5.27 1.16
N PRO A 275 -3.94 -5.71 0.70
CA PRO A 275 -4.79 -4.90 -0.17
C PRO A 275 -5.25 -3.59 0.47
N GLU A 276 -5.70 -2.65 -0.37
CA GLU A 276 -6.23 -1.32 0.06
C GLU A 276 -7.28 -1.39 1.16
N SER A 277 -8.16 -2.38 1.11
CA SER A 277 -9.19 -2.60 2.13
C SER A 277 -8.63 -2.86 3.55
N TYR A 278 -7.34 -3.20 3.67
CA TYR A 278 -6.65 -3.38 4.94
C TYR A 278 -5.87 -2.12 5.33
N TRP A 279 -4.92 -1.68 4.49
CA TRP A 279 -4.01 -0.61 4.90
C TRP A 279 -4.67 0.76 5.02
N SER A 280 -5.72 1.04 4.23
CA SER A 280 -6.42 2.35 4.27
C SER A 280 -7.10 2.62 5.62
N VAL A 281 -7.33 1.59 6.44
CA VAL A 281 -7.89 1.70 7.80
C VAL A 281 -7.04 2.59 8.69
N ILE A 282 -5.74 2.72 8.42
CA ILE A 282 -4.89 3.65 9.18
C ILE A 282 -5.35 5.11 9.02
N TYR A 283 -5.90 5.47 7.86
CA TYR A 283 -6.40 6.82 7.63
C TYR A 283 -7.66 7.11 8.44
N ASP A 284 -8.53 6.13 8.62
CA ASP A 284 -9.67 6.24 9.54
C ASP A 284 -9.19 6.39 10.99
N ARG A 285 -8.18 5.61 11.42
CA ARG A 285 -7.60 5.74 12.76
C ARG A 285 -6.93 7.10 13.00
N LEU A 286 -6.27 7.65 11.99
CA LEU A 286 -5.75 9.02 12.04
C LEU A 286 -6.89 10.05 12.12
N LYS A 287 -7.98 9.84 11.39
CA LYS A 287 -9.16 10.69 11.44
C LYS A 287 -9.79 10.69 12.82
N ASP A 288 -9.91 9.52 13.46
CA ASP A 288 -10.43 9.39 14.82
C ASP A 288 -9.57 10.15 15.83
N ILE A 289 -8.24 10.07 15.69
CA ILE A 289 -7.32 10.85 16.50
C ILE A 289 -7.51 12.35 16.29
N ILE A 290 -7.54 12.82 15.04
CA ILE A 290 -7.73 14.25 14.72
C ILE A 290 -9.08 14.75 15.24
N SER A 291 -10.12 13.91 15.20
CA SER A 291 -11.48 14.26 15.66
C SER A 291 -11.67 14.11 17.17
N SER A 292 -10.65 13.65 17.90
CA SER A 292 -10.76 13.41 19.34
C SER A 292 -10.98 14.71 20.13
N VAL A 293 -11.62 14.56 21.29
CA VAL A 293 -11.90 15.70 22.19
C VAL A 293 -10.61 16.40 22.59
N GLN A 294 -9.53 15.65 22.82
CA GLN A 294 -8.24 16.22 23.24
C GLN A 294 -7.54 17.01 22.13
N MET A 295 -7.85 16.75 20.86
CA MET A 295 -7.33 17.52 19.71
C MET A 295 -8.17 18.77 19.43
N THR A 296 -9.47 18.71 19.72
CA THR A 296 -10.40 19.83 19.55
C THR A 296 -10.40 20.78 20.74
N ASP A 297 -10.14 20.26 21.94
CA ASP A 297 -9.98 20.99 23.19
C ASP A 297 -8.75 20.47 23.94
N TRP A 298 -7.61 21.14 23.72
CA TRP A 298 -6.33 20.70 24.25
C TRP A 298 -6.18 21.04 25.73
N THR A 299 -6.49 20.05 26.56
CA THR A 299 -6.40 20.16 28.03
C THR A 299 -5.07 19.64 28.60
N HIS A 300 -4.19 19.09 27.77
CA HIS A 300 -2.89 18.61 28.22
C HIS A 300 -1.98 19.77 28.63
N ARG A 301 -1.22 19.57 29.72
CA ARG A 301 -0.20 20.53 30.17
C ARG A 301 0.99 20.58 29.20
N GLN A 302 1.30 19.44 28.60
CA GLN A 302 2.37 19.26 27.64
C GLN A 302 2.01 19.89 26.29
N SER A 303 3.04 20.32 25.57
CA SER A 303 2.92 20.78 24.20
C SER A 303 2.59 19.61 23.25
N PRO A 304 1.97 19.88 22.08
CA PRO A 304 1.77 18.87 21.06
C PRO A 304 3.10 18.25 20.59
N PHE A 305 4.19 19.02 20.57
CA PHE A 305 5.52 18.53 20.19
C PHE A 305 6.07 17.49 21.16
N GLU A 306 5.77 17.61 22.45
CA GLU A 306 6.10 16.59 23.45
C GLU A 306 5.18 15.37 23.32
N MET A 307 3.87 15.59 23.17
CA MET A 307 2.86 14.53 23.07
C MET A 307 2.94 13.71 21.76
N PHE A 308 3.55 14.26 20.71
CA PHE A 308 3.77 13.56 19.44
C PHE A 308 5.20 13.01 19.31
N ASN A 309 6.01 13.15 20.35
CA ASN A 309 7.34 12.58 20.41
C ASN A 309 7.34 11.25 21.17
N PHE A 310 7.60 10.16 20.46
CA PHE A 310 7.47 8.80 21.00
C PHE A 310 8.38 8.58 22.21
N LYS A 311 9.60 9.13 22.16
CA LYS A 311 10.59 9.01 23.23
C LYS A 311 10.10 9.73 24.49
N ILE A 312 9.67 10.98 24.35
CA ILE A 312 9.21 11.80 25.47
C ILE A 312 7.98 11.18 26.13
N VAL A 313 6.96 10.83 25.34
CA VAL A 313 5.73 10.21 25.84
C VAL A 313 6.01 8.88 26.55
N LYS A 314 6.96 8.09 26.03
CA LYS A 314 7.37 6.84 26.66
C LYS A 314 8.08 7.08 27.99
N GLU A 315 9.10 7.92 28.02
CA GLU A 315 9.93 8.20 29.21
C GLU A 315 9.12 8.87 30.32
N ALA A 316 8.22 9.78 29.96
CA ALA A 316 7.33 10.48 30.89
C ALA A 316 6.05 9.71 31.23
N MET A 317 5.88 8.48 30.72
CA MET A 317 4.70 7.63 30.92
C MET A 317 3.36 8.33 30.63
N LEU A 318 3.33 9.13 29.56
CA LEU A 318 2.14 9.89 29.14
C LEU A 318 1.18 9.02 28.32
N GLU A 319 0.01 9.57 27.98
CA GLU A 319 -0.92 8.93 27.05
C GLU A 319 -0.26 8.72 25.68
N LYS A 320 -0.27 7.46 25.23
CA LYS A 320 0.52 7.04 24.06
C LYS A 320 -0.28 6.95 22.76
N ASN A 321 -1.61 7.06 22.84
CA ASN A 321 -2.49 6.79 21.70
C ASN A 321 -2.14 7.63 20.46
N TYR A 322 -1.96 8.94 20.64
CA TYR A 322 -1.58 9.87 19.57
C TYR A 322 -0.29 9.46 18.88
N VAL A 323 0.77 9.27 19.68
CA VAL A 323 2.10 9.02 19.15
C VAL A 323 2.27 7.62 18.59
N VAL A 324 1.55 6.63 19.14
CA VAL A 324 1.55 5.26 18.63
C VAL A 324 0.86 5.18 17.27
N ILE A 325 -0.34 5.78 17.13
CA ILE A 325 -1.04 5.80 15.84
C ILE A 325 -0.23 6.58 14.80
N LEU A 326 0.38 7.71 15.19
CA LEU A 326 1.28 8.47 14.33
C LEU A 326 2.47 7.62 13.87
N ALA A 327 3.16 6.94 14.78
CA ALA A 327 4.31 6.10 14.45
C ALA A 327 3.94 4.91 13.56
N ILE A 328 2.78 4.28 13.79
CA ILE A 328 2.27 3.20 12.92
C ILE A 328 1.96 3.75 11.54
N ALA A 329 1.26 4.88 11.43
CA ALA A 329 0.97 5.50 10.15
C ALA A 329 2.25 5.85 9.38
N GLN A 330 3.23 6.42 10.06
CA GLN A 330 4.52 6.72 9.47
C GLN A 330 5.23 5.45 8.99
N SER A 331 5.18 4.37 9.77
CA SER A 331 5.78 3.10 9.36
C SER A 331 5.09 2.45 8.17
N ILE A 332 3.74 2.46 8.12
CA ILE A 332 2.98 1.95 6.98
C ILE A 332 3.34 2.75 5.72
N LEU A 333 3.33 4.07 5.79
CA LEU A 333 3.67 4.94 4.67
C LEU A 333 5.13 4.80 4.25
N HIS A 334 6.05 4.55 5.18
CA HIS A 334 7.46 4.28 4.87
C HIS A 334 7.62 3.07 3.95
N HIS A 335 6.89 1.98 4.24
CA HIS A 335 6.93 0.73 3.46
C HIS A 335 5.99 0.71 2.25
N SER A 336 5.08 1.67 2.16
CA SER A 336 4.10 1.76 1.09
C SER A 336 4.76 2.10 -0.25
N GLY A 337 4.22 1.59 -1.35
CA GLY A 337 4.59 2.02 -2.70
C GLY A 337 4.07 3.42 -3.03
N ILE A 338 4.59 4.06 -4.08
CA ILE A 338 4.19 5.44 -4.44
C ILE A 338 2.70 5.58 -4.72
N GLY A 339 2.08 4.56 -5.33
CA GLY A 339 0.64 4.53 -5.60
C GLY A 339 -0.16 4.64 -4.31
N GLN A 340 0.20 3.86 -3.28
CA GLN A 340 -0.43 3.88 -1.97
C GLN A 340 -0.24 5.24 -1.28
N ILE A 341 0.99 5.75 -1.20
CA ILE A 341 1.27 7.04 -0.53
C ILE A 341 0.53 8.18 -1.21
N SER A 342 0.44 8.19 -2.53
CA SER A 342 -0.22 9.27 -3.27
C SER A 342 -1.71 9.43 -2.93
N THR A 343 -2.36 8.39 -2.41
CA THR A 343 -3.76 8.46 -1.95
C THR A 343 -3.95 9.36 -0.73
N ILE A 344 -2.87 9.63 0.02
CA ILE A 344 -2.95 10.49 1.21
C ILE A 344 -3.40 11.90 0.86
N THR A 345 -3.00 12.44 -0.29
CA THR A 345 -3.36 13.79 -0.72
C THR A 345 -4.87 13.93 -0.87
N ASP A 346 -5.51 12.97 -1.56
CA ASP A 346 -6.95 12.95 -1.74
C ASP A 346 -7.67 12.73 -0.41
N PHE A 347 -7.15 11.83 0.43
CA PHE A 347 -7.73 11.59 1.75
C PHE A 347 -7.68 12.83 2.66
N ILE A 348 -6.55 13.56 2.67
CA ILE A 348 -6.44 14.81 3.43
C ILE A 348 -7.48 15.81 2.93
N LYS A 349 -7.58 16.01 1.62
CA LYS A 349 -8.50 16.96 1.00
C LYS A 349 -9.96 16.64 1.32
N GLU A 350 -10.36 15.37 1.24
CA GLU A 350 -11.76 14.95 1.38
C GLU A 350 -12.17 14.71 2.84
N LYS A 351 -11.27 14.19 3.68
CA LYS A 351 -11.62 13.69 5.02
C LYS A 351 -11.00 14.48 6.16
N PHE A 352 -9.76 14.97 6.03
CA PHE A 352 -9.12 15.76 7.10
C PHE A 352 -9.43 17.25 7.01
N LYS A 353 -9.36 17.85 5.82
CA LYS A 353 -9.60 19.28 5.63
C LYS A 353 -10.92 19.78 6.24
N PRO A 354 -12.05 19.05 6.12
CA PRO A 354 -13.32 19.49 6.70
C PRO A 354 -13.32 19.53 8.24
N ILE A 355 -12.57 18.64 8.90
CA ILE A 355 -12.62 18.44 10.35
C ILE A 355 -11.57 19.22 11.14
N ILE A 356 -10.47 19.63 10.49
CA ILE A 356 -9.38 20.37 11.15
C ILE A 356 -9.80 21.81 11.38
N LYS A 357 -10.04 22.19 12.64
CA LYS A 357 -10.42 23.55 13.07
C LYS A 357 -9.49 24.12 14.13
N THR A 358 -8.63 23.30 14.74
CA THR A 358 -7.73 23.73 15.82
C THR A 358 -6.26 23.65 15.42
N GLU A 359 -5.44 24.39 16.15
CA GLU A 359 -3.99 24.41 15.98
C GLU A 359 -3.35 23.03 16.16
N TYR A 360 -3.81 22.28 17.17
CA TYR A 360 -3.26 20.96 17.49
C TYR A 360 -3.54 19.93 16.40
N GLN A 361 -4.74 19.99 15.80
CA GLN A 361 -5.11 19.14 14.66
C GLN A 361 -4.22 19.43 13.44
N LEU A 362 -3.94 20.71 13.16
CA LEU A 362 -3.03 21.10 12.07
C LEU A 362 -1.61 20.60 12.34
N ILE A 363 -1.08 20.78 13.55
CA ILE A 363 0.25 20.30 13.92
C ILE A 363 0.33 18.77 13.79
N TYR A 364 -0.70 18.04 14.20
CA TYR A 364 -0.71 16.58 14.05
C TYR A 364 -0.68 16.16 12.57
N LEU A 365 -1.46 16.83 11.71
CA LEU A 365 -1.39 16.60 10.26
C LEU A 365 0.02 16.86 9.71
N CYS A 366 0.67 17.95 10.14
CA CYS A 366 2.05 18.24 9.74
C CYS A 366 3.02 17.10 10.11
N HIS A 367 2.86 16.46 11.26
CA HIS A 367 3.67 15.30 11.66
C HIS A 367 3.36 14.04 10.84
N VAL A 368 2.12 13.91 10.32
CA VAL A 368 1.75 12.82 9.42
C VAL A 368 2.42 12.99 8.05
N VAL A 369 2.33 14.17 7.44
CA VAL A 369 2.76 14.38 6.03
C VAL A 369 4.22 14.78 5.88
N GLY A 370 4.76 15.54 6.83
CA GLY A 370 6.10 16.13 6.77
C GLY A 370 7.20 15.12 6.41
N PRO A 371 7.29 13.95 7.09
CA PRO A 371 8.33 12.96 6.81
C PRO A 371 8.34 12.40 5.38
N PHE A 372 7.22 12.47 4.67
CA PHE A 372 7.08 11.86 3.33
C PHE A 372 7.20 12.87 2.19
N LEU A 373 7.32 14.17 2.50
CA LEU A 373 7.41 15.23 1.47
C LEU A 373 8.61 15.02 0.54
N ASN A 374 9.76 14.61 1.06
CA ASN A 374 10.94 14.34 0.23
C ASN A 374 10.66 13.21 -0.78
N ARG A 375 10.08 12.11 -0.30
CA ARG A 375 9.75 10.96 -1.15
C ARG A 375 8.71 11.33 -2.21
N LEU A 376 7.67 12.07 -1.81
CA LEU A 376 6.67 12.61 -2.74
C LEU A 376 7.28 13.59 -3.75
N SER A 377 8.25 14.42 -3.36
CA SER A 377 8.89 15.36 -4.29
C SER A 377 9.69 14.64 -5.37
N THR A 378 10.37 13.54 -5.04
CA THR A 378 11.16 12.76 -6.00
C THR A 378 10.26 11.97 -6.94
N GLU A 379 9.22 11.32 -6.42
CA GLU A 379 8.44 10.34 -7.18
C GLU A 379 7.13 10.91 -7.76
N ARG A 380 6.54 11.95 -7.15
CA ARG A 380 5.27 12.58 -7.56
C ARG A 380 5.17 14.07 -7.17
N PRO A 381 5.93 14.97 -7.82
CA PRO A 381 6.05 16.38 -7.42
C PRO A 381 4.73 17.14 -7.23
N ARG A 382 3.71 16.87 -8.07
CA ARG A 382 2.38 17.50 -7.97
C ARG A 382 1.73 17.29 -6.60
N ALA A 383 1.91 16.11 -6.00
CA ALA A 383 1.34 15.81 -4.69
C ALA A 383 1.90 16.74 -3.59
N VAL A 384 3.15 17.19 -3.71
CA VAL A 384 3.76 18.12 -2.76
C VAL A 384 3.16 19.52 -2.90
N SER A 385 2.94 19.98 -4.14
CA SER A 385 2.22 21.25 -4.40
C SER A 385 0.80 21.21 -3.83
N ASP A 386 0.06 20.12 -4.04
CA ASP A 386 -1.29 19.95 -3.54
C ASP A 386 -1.33 19.95 -2.00
N ILE A 387 -0.44 19.18 -1.36
CA ILE A 387 -0.32 19.16 0.11
C ILE A 387 0.06 20.54 0.63
N THR A 388 0.97 21.25 -0.03
CA THR A 388 1.37 22.60 0.36
C THR A 388 0.17 23.54 0.33
N LEU A 389 -0.58 23.56 -0.76
CA LEU A 389 -1.79 24.39 -0.86
C LEU A 389 -2.79 24.05 0.26
N ILE A 390 -3.04 22.76 0.50
CA ILE A 390 -3.94 22.30 1.56
C ILE A 390 -3.48 22.78 2.94
N LEU A 391 -2.17 22.75 3.24
CA LEU A 391 -1.64 23.23 4.53
C LEU A 391 -1.87 24.73 4.73
N TYR A 392 -1.72 25.55 3.68
CA TYR A 392 -2.03 26.99 3.76
C TYR A 392 -3.53 27.25 3.91
N GLU A 393 -4.38 26.54 3.16
CA GLU A 393 -5.83 26.65 3.32
C GLU A 393 -6.29 26.22 4.72
N LEU A 394 -5.67 25.18 5.28
CA LEU A 394 -5.92 24.73 6.65
C LEU A 394 -5.43 25.74 7.69
N LEU A 395 -4.27 26.37 7.47
CA LEU A 395 -3.80 27.45 8.33
C LEU A 395 -4.81 28.59 8.36
N GLU A 396 -5.33 29.03 7.22
CA GLU A 396 -6.39 30.04 7.14
C GLU A 396 -7.67 29.60 7.87
N GLN A 397 -8.08 28.34 7.68
CA GLN A 397 -9.26 27.78 8.33
C GLN A 397 -9.13 27.76 9.85
N VAL A 398 -7.99 27.33 10.37
CA VAL A 398 -7.69 27.29 11.81
C VAL A 398 -7.55 28.71 12.37
N ASP A 399 -6.89 29.60 11.62
CA ASP A 399 -6.72 31.00 11.99
C ASP A 399 -8.07 31.71 12.20
N LYS A 400 -9.03 31.49 11.30
CA LYS A 400 -10.37 32.08 11.39
C LYS A 400 -11.24 31.43 12.45
N ALA A 401 -11.02 30.14 12.75
CA ALA A 401 -11.77 29.43 13.79
C ALA A 401 -11.41 29.93 15.20
N GLN A 402 -10.21 30.49 15.41
CA GLN A 402 -9.80 31.07 16.68
C GLN A 402 -10.13 32.57 16.75
N SER A 403 -11.37 32.87 17.16
CA SER A 403 -11.97 34.21 17.06
C SER A 403 -11.35 35.29 17.96
N SER A 404 -10.66 34.94 19.05
CA SER A 404 -10.25 35.92 20.08
C SER A 404 -8.79 35.85 20.52
N ALA A 405 -8.06 34.75 20.28
CA ALA A 405 -6.68 34.57 20.72
C ALA A 405 -5.76 34.24 19.53
N PRO A 406 -4.49 34.71 19.53
CA PRO A 406 -3.48 34.25 18.58
C PRO A 406 -3.18 32.76 18.78
N LEU A 407 -2.85 32.10 17.66
CA LEU A 407 -2.27 30.76 17.64
C LEU A 407 -1.01 30.73 18.52
N LYS A 408 -0.85 29.67 19.32
CA LYS A 408 0.24 29.57 20.30
C LYS A 408 1.58 29.17 19.67
N TYR A 409 1.54 28.40 18.59
CA TYR A 409 2.66 27.76 17.92
C TYR A 409 2.80 28.26 16.47
N MET A 410 2.58 29.56 16.26
CA MET A 410 2.76 30.20 14.96
C MET A 410 4.16 30.02 14.38
N ASP A 411 5.21 30.15 15.21
CA ASP A 411 6.59 30.09 14.73
C ASP A 411 6.93 28.70 14.15
N PRO A 412 6.73 27.56 14.86
CA PRO A 412 6.97 26.23 14.27
C PRO A 412 6.16 25.94 13.01
N ILE A 413 4.90 26.41 12.94
CA ILE A 413 4.07 26.23 11.75
C ILE A 413 4.67 26.99 10.57
N CYS A 414 5.02 28.26 10.77
CA CYS A 414 5.65 29.08 9.73
C CYS A 414 7.02 28.53 9.31
N ASP A 415 7.83 28.04 10.25
CA ASP A 415 9.13 27.43 9.97
C ASP A 415 9.01 26.22 9.06
N LEU A 416 8.02 25.36 9.30
CA LEU A 416 7.73 24.23 8.40
C LEU A 416 7.31 24.71 7.01
N LEU A 417 6.46 25.74 6.91
CA LEU A 417 6.04 26.28 5.61
C LEU A 417 7.21 26.90 4.84
N TYR A 418 8.16 27.55 5.52
CA TYR A 418 9.42 28.01 4.92
C TYR A 418 10.29 26.85 4.48
N HIS A 419 10.43 25.81 5.31
CA HIS A 419 11.14 24.59 4.94
C HIS A 419 10.56 24.00 3.65
N ILE A 420 9.22 23.90 3.55
CA ILE A 420 8.55 23.39 2.35
C ILE A 420 8.81 24.28 1.13
N LYS A 421 8.76 25.61 1.29
CA LYS A 421 9.11 26.57 0.24
C LYS A 421 10.51 26.31 -0.29
N TYR A 422 11.52 26.30 0.57
CA TYR A 422 12.92 26.28 0.13
C TYR A 422 13.38 24.89 -0.32
N MET A 423 12.83 23.83 0.25
CA MET A 423 13.25 22.46 -0.06
C MET A 423 12.47 21.82 -1.21
N PHE A 424 11.21 22.22 -1.44
CA PHE A 424 10.34 21.50 -2.38
C PHE A 424 9.68 22.37 -3.45
N VAL A 425 8.94 23.42 -3.08
CA VAL A 425 8.04 24.12 -4.04
C VAL A 425 8.62 25.39 -4.66
N GLY A 426 9.66 25.96 -4.05
CA GLY A 426 10.29 27.21 -4.49
C GLY A 426 9.30 28.37 -4.64
N ASP A 427 9.33 29.02 -5.80
CA ASP A 427 8.44 30.13 -6.15
C ASP A 427 7.24 29.70 -7.02
N MET A 428 7.09 28.40 -7.31
CA MET A 428 6.05 27.90 -8.23
C MET A 428 4.63 28.19 -7.72
N MET A 429 4.44 28.22 -6.40
CA MET A 429 3.14 28.40 -5.75
C MET A 429 2.92 29.85 -5.27
N LYS A 430 3.79 30.81 -5.64
CA LYS A 430 3.77 32.15 -5.05
C LYS A 430 2.41 32.85 -5.20
N SER A 431 1.85 32.85 -6.42
CA SER A 431 0.57 33.49 -6.73
C SER A 431 -0.60 32.89 -5.96
N ASP A 432 -0.64 31.56 -5.87
CA ASP A 432 -1.75 30.82 -5.26
C ASP A 432 -1.76 31.01 -3.75
N LEU A 433 -0.58 31.09 -3.14
CA LEU A 433 -0.42 31.28 -1.71
C LEU A 433 -0.61 32.74 -1.26
N GLU A 434 -0.33 33.72 -2.12
CA GLU A 434 -0.45 35.14 -1.78
C GLU A 434 -1.87 35.54 -1.36
N ALA A 435 -2.87 35.07 -2.11
CA ALA A 435 -4.28 35.31 -1.78
C ALA A 435 -4.66 34.72 -0.41
N ILE A 436 -4.13 33.56 -0.06
CA ILE A 436 -4.39 32.91 1.24
C ILE A 436 -3.71 33.71 2.35
N ILE A 437 -2.43 34.07 2.18
CA ILE A 437 -1.64 34.79 3.20
C ILE A 437 -2.29 36.13 3.55
N ARG A 438 -2.78 36.89 2.55
CA ARG A 438 -3.47 38.18 2.81
C ARG A 438 -4.74 38.04 3.66
N ARG A 439 -5.38 36.87 3.69
CA ARG A 439 -6.57 36.59 4.50
C ARG A 439 -6.27 36.12 5.92
N LEU A 440 -4.99 35.88 6.25
CA LEU A 440 -4.55 35.52 7.60
C LEU A 440 -4.49 36.74 8.51
N ARG A 441 -4.47 36.55 9.83
CA ARG A 441 -4.24 37.64 10.78
C ARG A 441 -2.87 38.31 10.61
N PRO A 442 -2.71 39.59 11.00
CA PRO A 442 -1.45 40.34 10.82
C PRO A 442 -0.21 39.64 11.39
N ALA A 443 -0.35 38.96 12.53
CA ALA A 443 0.76 38.25 13.15
C ALA A 443 1.31 37.08 12.31
N LEU A 444 0.46 36.39 11.53
CA LEU A 444 0.87 35.33 10.59
C LEU A 444 1.42 35.95 9.30
N GLN A 445 0.80 37.02 8.79
CA GLN A 445 1.29 37.76 7.62
C GLN A 445 2.74 38.24 7.84
N MET A 446 3.01 38.83 9.01
CA MET A 446 4.36 39.29 9.38
C MET A 446 5.40 38.17 9.40
N ARG A 447 5.01 36.96 9.81
CA ARG A 447 5.90 35.78 9.84
C ARG A 447 6.11 35.21 8.45
N LEU A 448 5.06 35.13 7.63
CA LEU A 448 5.08 34.57 6.28
C LEU A 448 5.45 35.59 5.19
N ARG A 449 5.83 36.82 5.56
CA ARG A 449 6.11 37.93 4.63
C ARG A 449 7.11 37.59 3.52
N PHE A 450 8.07 36.69 3.78
CA PHE A 450 9.10 36.32 2.81
C PHE A 450 8.67 35.19 1.86
N ILE A 451 7.53 34.53 2.11
CA ILE A 451 6.96 33.55 1.18
C ILE A 451 6.56 34.24 -0.13
N THR A 452 5.90 35.40 -0.03
CA THR A 452 5.36 36.17 -1.17
C THR A 452 5.98 37.56 -1.35
N ARG A 453 6.85 37.99 -0.43
CA ARG A 453 7.47 39.33 -0.39
C ARG A 453 6.44 40.45 -0.20
N LEU A 454 5.56 40.31 0.80
CA LEU A 454 4.62 41.35 1.20
C LEU A 454 5.37 42.54 1.80
N ASN A 455 4.97 43.76 1.44
CA ASN A 455 5.47 44.98 2.10
C ASN A 455 4.86 45.10 3.50
N VAL A 456 5.65 45.56 4.47
CA VAL A 456 5.21 45.71 5.86
C VAL A 456 4.01 46.67 5.97
N ASP A 457 3.98 47.69 5.12
CA ASP A 457 2.91 48.70 5.08
C ASP A 457 1.56 48.15 4.56
N GLU A 458 1.56 47.00 3.88
CA GLU A 458 0.34 46.36 3.36
C GLU A 458 -0.33 45.42 4.38
N ILE A 459 0.34 45.15 5.51
CA ILE A 459 -0.12 44.17 6.51
C ILE A 459 -1.16 44.80 7.44
N GLY A 460 -2.38 44.24 7.45
CA GLY A 460 -3.50 44.69 8.31
C GLY A 460 -4.39 45.80 7.72
N VAL A 461 -4.11 46.28 6.51
CA VAL A 461 -4.86 47.39 5.88
C VAL A 461 -6.26 46.97 5.39
N GLU A 462 -6.46 45.73 4.96
CA GLU A 462 -7.78 45.24 4.49
C GLU A 462 -8.80 44.99 5.62
N GLN A 463 -8.36 44.77 6.86
CA GLN A 463 -9.26 44.53 8.00
C GLN A 463 -9.95 45.81 8.51
N GLN A 464 -9.36 46.99 8.29
CA GLN A 464 -9.97 48.26 8.73
C GLN A 464 -11.06 48.78 7.79
N ALA A 465 -11.13 48.30 6.54
CA ALA A 465 -12.10 48.79 5.56
C ALA A 465 -13.53 48.26 5.76
N THR A 466 -13.73 47.23 6.59
CA THR A 466 -15.04 46.58 6.80
C THR A 466 -15.80 47.05 8.05
N GLU A 467 -15.15 47.72 9.01
CA GLU A 467 -15.80 48.20 10.24
C GLU A 467 -16.26 49.68 10.17
N GLY A 468 -15.91 50.40 9.09
CA GLY A 468 -16.11 51.84 8.97
C GLY A 468 -17.10 52.30 7.90
N SER A 469 -18.33 51.79 7.86
CA SER A 469 -19.37 52.38 6.98
C SER A 469 -20.75 52.49 7.65
N ILE A 470 -20.97 53.62 8.33
CA ILE A 470 -22.31 54.15 8.63
C ILE A 470 -22.70 55.09 7.48
N PRO A 471 -23.90 55.01 6.90
CA PRO A 471 -24.26 55.86 5.76
C PRO A 471 -24.73 57.24 6.25
N ALA A 472 -24.10 58.30 5.75
CA ALA A 472 -24.61 59.65 5.83
C ALA A 472 -25.16 60.09 4.46
N SER A 473 -26.39 60.59 4.50
CA SER A 473 -27.25 61.02 3.40
C SER A 473 -26.95 62.42 2.85
N GLY A 474 -27.13 62.60 1.53
CA GLY A 474 -27.39 63.89 0.84
C GLY A 474 -26.14 64.73 0.53
N GLN A 475 -25.99 65.46 -0.59
CA GLN A 475 -26.90 65.93 -1.64
C GLN A 475 -26.09 66.21 -2.94
N SER A 476 -26.81 66.13 -4.06
CA SER A 476 -26.59 66.62 -5.43
C SER A 476 -25.70 67.85 -5.66
N GLN A 477 -24.90 67.83 -6.74
CA GLN A 477 -25.08 68.72 -7.93
C GLN A 477 -24.06 68.42 -9.06
N ALA A 478 -24.39 68.96 -10.23
CA ALA A 478 -24.09 68.48 -11.57
C ALA A 478 -22.88 69.17 -12.28
N GLU A 479 -22.46 68.52 -13.37
CA GLU A 479 -21.87 69.04 -14.62
C GLU A 479 -20.60 69.90 -14.60
N PHE A 480 -19.58 69.49 -15.39
CA PHE A 480 -19.21 70.18 -16.65
C PHE A 480 -18.13 69.38 -17.43
N LYS A 481 -18.33 69.22 -18.74
CA LYS A 481 -17.32 68.88 -19.77
C LYS A 481 -17.17 70.09 -20.69
N PRO A 482 -15.99 70.36 -21.28
CA PRO A 482 -15.69 69.92 -22.67
C PRO A 482 -14.20 69.51 -22.85
N GLN A 483 -13.79 68.55 -23.70
CA GLN A 483 -13.62 68.58 -25.19
C GLN A 483 -12.71 69.77 -25.64
N VAL A 484 -11.64 69.70 -26.45
CA VAL A 484 -11.26 68.97 -27.69
C VAL A 484 -9.73 69.16 -27.92
N GLY A 485 -9.06 68.28 -28.68
CA GLY A 485 -7.81 68.65 -29.38
C GLY A 485 -7.11 67.52 -30.14
N GLN A 486 -7.47 67.31 -31.41
CA GLN A 486 -6.75 66.48 -32.40
C GLN A 486 -5.48 67.19 -32.90
N THR A 487 -4.44 66.44 -33.28
CA THR A 487 -3.69 66.65 -34.53
C THR A 487 -2.92 65.42 -34.98
N VAL A 488 -2.76 65.36 -36.31
CA VAL A 488 -2.31 64.29 -37.21
C VAL A 488 -0.78 64.36 -37.43
N GLY A 489 -0.12 63.26 -37.81
CA GLY A 489 1.19 63.33 -38.46
C GLY A 489 1.88 61.98 -38.67
N ALA A 490 2.22 61.67 -39.93
CA ALA A 490 2.61 60.36 -40.43
C ALA A 490 4.13 60.15 -40.60
N GLY A 491 4.54 58.88 -40.75
CA GLY A 491 5.62 58.47 -41.67
C GLY A 491 6.96 58.05 -41.04
N GLY A 492 7.47 56.89 -41.45
CA GLY A 492 8.90 56.56 -41.31
C GLY A 492 9.22 55.07 -41.21
N VAL A 493 9.72 54.49 -42.30
CA VAL A 493 10.16 53.10 -42.49
C VAL A 493 11.64 52.95 -42.10
N GLY A 494 12.03 51.78 -41.57
CA GLY A 494 13.35 51.19 -41.81
C GLY A 494 14.16 50.77 -40.57
N GLY A 495 14.70 49.55 -40.58
CA GLY A 495 15.85 49.19 -39.75
C GLY A 495 15.82 47.81 -39.09
N THR A 496 16.01 46.75 -39.88
CA THR A 496 16.50 45.43 -39.45
C THR A 496 17.83 45.53 -38.69
N THR A 497 17.98 44.86 -37.55
CA THR A 497 19.26 44.23 -37.18
C THR A 497 19.02 43.01 -36.29
N VAL A 498 19.51 41.88 -36.80
CA VAL A 498 19.61 40.57 -36.14
C VAL A 498 20.85 40.60 -35.24
N GLN A 499 20.72 40.13 -34.00
CA GLN A 499 21.89 39.64 -33.25
C GLN A 499 21.54 38.33 -32.56
N GLN A 500 22.14 37.26 -33.10
CA GLN A 500 22.30 35.96 -32.47
C GLN A 500 23.27 36.08 -31.29
N THR A 501 22.99 35.36 -30.21
CA THR A 501 24.03 34.99 -29.25
C THR A 501 23.81 33.55 -28.84
N GLN A 502 24.66 32.68 -29.40
CA GLN A 502 24.91 31.32 -28.92
C GLN A 502 25.72 31.39 -27.63
N GLN A 503 25.39 30.58 -26.63
CA GLN A 503 26.35 30.13 -25.62
C GLN A 503 26.02 28.72 -25.11
N SER A 504 26.70 27.75 -25.73
CA SER A 504 27.47 26.65 -25.14
C SER A 504 26.99 25.98 -23.84
N GLN A 505 26.55 24.73 -23.97
CA GLN A 505 26.60 23.68 -22.94
C GLN A 505 28.03 23.11 -22.81
N PRO A 506 28.50 22.72 -21.61
CA PRO A 506 29.63 21.81 -21.46
C PRO A 506 29.16 20.34 -21.34
N GLN A 507 29.83 19.49 -22.12
CA GLN A 507 29.82 18.04 -21.98
C GLN A 507 30.54 17.61 -20.68
N ALA A 508 29.96 16.67 -19.95
CA ALA A 508 30.65 15.90 -18.92
C ALA A 508 31.09 14.54 -19.51
N VAL A 509 32.36 14.22 -19.32
CA VAL A 509 32.99 12.94 -19.63
C VAL A 509 33.55 12.37 -18.33
N GLN A 510 33.35 11.05 -18.19
CA GLN A 510 33.75 10.10 -17.14
C GLN A 510 32.85 9.98 -15.90
#